data_AF-A0A1F1KYT0-F1
#
_entry.id   AF-A0A1F1KYT0-F1
#
_cell.length_a   1.000
_cell.length_b   1.000
_cell.length_c   1.000
_cell.angle_alpha   90.00
_cell.angle_beta   90.00
_cell.angle_gamma   90.00
#
_symmetry.space_group_name_H-M   'P 1'
#
loop_
_entity.id
_entity.type
_entity.pdbx_description
1 polymer ?
#
loop_
_entity_poly.entity_id
_entity_poly.type
_entity_poly.pdbx_seq_one_letter_code
_entity_poly.pdbx_strand_id
1 'polypeptide(L)'
;MGKEEIELFPSGLLSCFVDGTEVRVLKVSKEDFTIRVCEKLEKINEVMLSFYNFNEYGYTEIKLTEYKLIEIIEKDFYFKYVFSIDDNTYKENVERIFRDYSKYIMLKTFGDENEFSKEMVGYPAEMDYEFYDYYSEQKKNWLSNLNYENYSEDILESLEIAIKLDNDKLYKNYLHKDINRFKEDYIKENFLENHMLFKKSISRIYIGNEFCHNLFPQTELLMNMIKKCANDNLNITLCFTYMRDNRIEETKNIIGTVYDWCIKSGMKIEIVINDWGMIKLLEDKTDYFTLSLGVLLNKRKKDPRYIYKKGYEKNKDMMSENNLNSKIFSDFLKENKIERYEYENCGYEILIGEGKHSLQMPFYVTNTSQYCTLYAMCKNLDRGSQKLVNSCPKYCMDYVFAYPKHLKMVGKCNSLFAFDDTLLKDNNMLEKYVNKGIDRIVLNFM
;
A
#
# COMPACT_ATOMS: atom_id res chain seq x y z
N MET A 1 -6.55 -51.03 0.68
CA MET A 1 -6.53 -49.59 0.97
C MET A 1 -7.21 -48.90 -0.19
N GLY A 2 -8.25 -48.10 0.06
CA GLY A 2 -9.00 -47.44 -1.03
C GLY A 2 -8.08 -46.51 -1.84
N LYS A 3 -8.40 -46.29 -3.12
CA LYS A 3 -7.75 -45.25 -3.91
C LYS A 3 -7.91 -43.93 -3.14
N GLU A 4 -6.81 -43.29 -2.77
CA GLU A 4 -6.86 -41.91 -2.27
C GLU A 4 -7.39 -41.04 -3.41
N GLU A 5 -8.65 -40.63 -3.29
CA GLU A 5 -9.36 -39.79 -4.24
C GLU A 5 -9.85 -38.54 -3.49
N ILE A 6 -9.67 -37.37 -4.10
CA ILE A 6 -10.18 -36.12 -3.57
C ILE A 6 -11.15 -35.51 -4.57
N GLU A 7 -12.35 -35.20 -4.09
CA GLU A 7 -13.36 -34.47 -4.85
C GLU A 7 -13.16 -32.95 -4.69
N LEU A 8 -13.48 -32.20 -5.73
CA LEU A 8 -13.53 -30.74 -5.74
C LEU A 8 -12.24 -30.07 -5.25
N PHE A 9 -11.09 -30.61 -5.66
CA PHE A 9 -9.79 -30.03 -5.35
C PHE A 9 -9.73 -28.54 -5.76
N PRO A 10 -9.07 -27.65 -4.96
CA PRO A 10 -8.99 -26.23 -5.31
C PRO A 10 -8.35 -26.02 -6.69
N SER A 11 -9.03 -25.27 -7.57
CA SER A 11 -8.55 -25.07 -8.95
C SER A 11 -7.22 -24.31 -9.02
N GLY A 12 -6.94 -23.43 -8.06
CA GLY A 12 -5.64 -22.77 -7.96
C GLY A 12 -4.48 -23.70 -7.57
N LEU A 13 -4.74 -24.97 -7.25
CA LEU A 13 -3.71 -25.98 -6.95
C LEU A 13 -3.63 -27.06 -8.02
N LEU A 14 -4.74 -27.34 -8.69
CA LEU A 14 -4.81 -28.25 -9.83
C LEU A 14 -5.79 -27.70 -10.87
N SER A 15 -5.27 -27.36 -12.04
CA SER A 15 -6.05 -26.95 -13.21
C SER A 15 -5.88 -27.96 -14.34
N CYS A 16 -6.89 -28.07 -15.20
CA CYS A 16 -6.87 -28.93 -16.37
C CYS A 16 -7.26 -28.12 -17.59
N PHE A 17 -6.54 -28.32 -18.69
CA PHE A 17 -6.81 -27.71 -19.97
C PHE A 17 -7.05 -28.82 -20.99
N VAL A 18 -8.16 -28.74 -21.70
CA VAL A 18 -8.48 -29.63 -22.82
C VAL A 18 -8.50 -28.79 -24.07
N ASP A 19 -7.65 -29.14 -25.03
CA ASP A 19 -7.46 -28.40 -26.29
C ASP A 19 -7.29 -26.88 -26.07
N GLY A 20 -6.52 -26.51 -25.03
CA GLY A 20 -6.22 -25.12 -24.65
C GLY A 20 -7.30 -24.40 -23.82
N THR A 21 -8.46 -25.02 -23.59
CA THR A 21 -9.54 -24.45 -22.77
C THR A 21 -9.48 -24.99 -21.35
N GLU A 22 -9.48 -24.10 -20.34
CA GLU A 22 -9.54 -24.51 -18.94
C GLU A 22 -10.88 -25.21 -18.63
N VAL A 23 -10.82 -26.41 -18.07
CA VAL A 23 -11.97 -27.21 -17.67
C VAL A 23 -11.91 -27.55 -16.19
N ARG A 24 -13.07 -27.78 -15.57
CA ARG A 24 -13.13 -28.00 -14.13
C ARG A 24 -12.78 -29.44 -13.78
N VAL A 25 -11.73 -29.64 -12.98
CA VAL A 25 -11.47 -30.95 -12.33
C VAL A 25 -12.50 -31.17 -11.21
N LEU A 26 -13.17 -32.32 -11.24
CA LEU A 26 -14.14 -32.74 -10.23
C LEU A 26 -13.55 -33.74 -9.25
N LYS A 27 -12.73 -34.67 -9.73
CA LYS A 27 -12.12 -35.73 -8.94
C LYS A 27 -10.70 -35.98 -9.43
N VAL A 28 -9.80 -36.30 -8.53
CA VAL A 28 -8.43 -36.65 -8.85
C VAL A 28 -7.97 -37.75 -7.90
N SER A 29 -7.21 -38.70 -8.44
CA SER A 29 -6.53 -39.78 -7.74
C SER A 29 -5.24 -40.11 -8.50
N LYS A 30 -4.40 -41.00 -7.97
CA LYS A 30 -3.13 -41.39 -8.62
C LYS A 30 -3.33 -42.09 -9.96
N GLU A 31 -4.47 -42.73 -10.16
CA GLU A 31 -4.73 -43.53 -11.37
C GLU A 31 -5.81 -42.95 -12.25
N ASP A 32 -6.66 -42.06 -11.73
CA ASP A 32 -7.81 -41.54 -12.46
C ASP A 32 -8.05 -40.07 -12.15
N PHE A 33 -8.59 -39.32 -13.11
CA PHE A 33 -9.19 -38.01 -12.84
C PHE A 33 -10.49 -37.82 -13.62
N THR A 34 -11.35 -36.95 -13.11
CA THR A 34 -12.64 -36.61 -13.73
C THR A 34 -12.73 -35.12 -13.96
N ILE A 35 -13.14 -34.72 -15.16
CA ILE A 35 -13.44 -33.32 -15.48
C ILE A 35 -14.92 -33.10 -15.74
N ARG A 36 -15.30 -31.83 -15.69
CA ARG A 36 -16.60 -31.31 -16.12
C ARG A 36 -16.42 -30.36 -17.29
N VAL A 37 -17.23 -30.55 -18.31
CA VAL A 37 -17.36 -29.63 -19.46
C VAL A 37 -18.84 -29.30 -19.71
N CYS A 38 -19.11 -28.07 -20.16
CA CYS A 38 -20.48 -27.63 -20.42
C CYS A 38 -21.06 -28.26 -21.69
N GLU A 39 -20.24 -28.41 -22.73
CA GLU A 39 -20.63 -28.96 -24.02
C GLU A 39 -19.91 -30.28 -24.27
N LYS A 40 -20.54 -31.17 -25.04
CA LYS A 40 -19.96 -32.47 -25.39
C LYS A 40 -18.74 -32.25 -26.29
N LEU A 41 -17.61 -32.79 -25.88
CA LEU A 41 -16.38 -32.79 -26.67
C LEU A 41 -16.50 -33.83 -27.79
N GLU A 42 -16.42 -33.40 -29.04
CA GLU A 42 -16.42 -34.30 -30.21
C GLU A 42 -15.12 -35.11 -30.29
N LYS A 43 -14.00 -34.45 -29.98
CA LYS A 43 -12.66 -35.04 -29.94
C LYS A 43 -11.84 -34.36 -28.85
N ILE A 44 -10.91 -35.11 -28.27
CA ILE A 44 -9.91 -34.61 -27.33
C ILE A 44 -8.56 -34.84 -27.99
N ASN A 45 -7.85 -33.77 -28.32
CA ASN A 45 -6.53 -33.86 -28.97
C ASN A 45 -5.41 -33.76 -27.93
N GLU A 46 -5.60 -32.91 -26.93
CA GLU A 46 -4.63 -32.58 -25.91
C GLU A 46 -5.30 -32.42 -24.56
N VAL A 47 -4.68 -33.02 -23.54
CA VAL A 47 -5.02 -32.79 -22.15
C VAL A 47 -3.76 -32.38 -21.41
N MET A 48 -3.81 -31.22 -20.77
CA MET A 48 -2.72 -30.69 -19.96
C MET A 48 -3.22 -30.46 -18.54
N LEU A 49 -2.44 -30.91 -17.57
CA LEU A 49 -2.69 -30.66 -16.15
C LEU A 49 -1.61 -29.75 -15.59
N SER A 50 -2.01 -28.79 -14.77
CA SER A 50 -1.13 -27.82 -14.14
C SER A 50 -1.23 -27.97 -12.62
N PHE A 51 -0.16 -28.48 -12.00
CA PHE A 51 -0.08 -28.77 -10.57
C PHE A 51 0.73 -27.69 -9.86
N TYR A 52 0.15 -27.01 -8.87
CA TYR A 52 0.90 -26.03 -8.10
C TYR A 52 1.97 -26.70 -7.23
N ASN A 53 3.21 -26.25 -7.35
CA ASN A 53 4.33 -26.73 -6.55
C ASN A 53 4.63 -25.74 -5.42
N PHE A 54 4.34 -26.15 -4.18
CA PHE A 54 4.55 -25.32 -3.00
C PHE A 54 6.03 -24.97 -2.74
N ASN A 55 6.97 -25.76 -3.24
CA ASN A 55 8.41 -25.56 -3.06
C ASN A 55 9.00 -24.65 -4.16
N GLU A 56 8.48 -24.72 -5.38
CA GLU A 56 8.99 -23.95 -6.52
C GLU A 56 8.28 -22.60 -6.73
N TYR A 57 7.11 -22.43 -6.09
CA TYR A 57 6.26 -21.24 -6.17
C TYR A 57 5.73 -21.00 -7.59
N GLY A 58 5.35 -22.08 -8.26
CA GLY A 58 4.87 -22.08 -9.63
C GLY A 58 4.11 -23.36 -9.95
N TYR A 59 3.73 -23.53 -11.21
CA TYR A 59 3.04 -24.72 -11.65
C TYR A 59 3.99 -25.67 -12.39
N THR A 60 3.80 -26.97 -12.15
CA THR A 60 4.36 -28.04 -12.97
C THR A 60 3.28 -28.46 -13.95
N GLU A 61 3.53 -28.21 -15.24
CA GLU A 61 2.61 -28.59 -16.31
C GLU A 61 2.97 -29.97 -16.86
N ILE A 62 1.96 -30.81 -17.03
CA ILE A 62 2.07 -32.15 -17.57
C ILE A 62 1.13 -32.25 -18.74
N LYS A 63 1.69 -32.48 -19.93
CA LYS A 63 0.92 -32.87 -21.10
C LYS A 63 0.74 -34.38 -21.08
N LEU A 64 -0.50 -34.84 -20.99
CA LEU A 64 -0.81 -36.27 -21.00
C LEU A 64 -0.68 -36.80 -22.42
N THR A 65 0.30 -37.66 -22.65
CA THR A 65 0.53 -38.32 -23.94
C THR A 65 -0.25 -39.63 -24.07
N GLU A 66 -0.46 -40.33 -22.96
CA GLU A 66 -1.17 -41.61 -22.91
C GLU A 66 -2.22 -41.61 -21.79
N TYR A 67 -3.48 -41.72 -22.17
CA TYR A 67 -4.60 -41.86 -21.24
C TYR A 67 -5.70 -42.72 -21.86
N LYS A 68 -6.55 -43.31 -21.01
CA LYS A 68 -7.73 -44.06 -21.43
C LYS A 68 -8.99 -43.34 -20.96
N LEU A 69 -9.86 -42.95 -21.88
CA LEU A 69 -11.18 -42.44 -21.51
C LEU A 69 -12.06 -43.63 -21.10
N ILE A 70 -12.40 -43.71 -19.81
CA ILE A 70 -13.14 -44.83 -19.22
C ILE A 70 -14.65 -44.63 -19.37
N GLU A 71 -15.12 -43.41 -19.13
CA GLU A 71 -16.54 -43.12 -19.04
C GLU A 71 -16.85 -41.68 -19.48
N ILE A 72 -17.95 -41.52 -20.21
CA ILE A 72 -18.58 -40.23 -20.49
C ILE A 72 -19.99 -40.27 -19.91
N ILE A 73 -20.28 -39.38 -18.96
CA ILE A 73 -21.59 -39.32 -18.30
C ILE A 73 -22.27 -38.01 -18.69
N GLU A 74 -23.41 -38.11 -19.35
CA GLU A 74 -24.29 -36.98 -19.62
C GLU A 74 -25.11 -36.63 -18.38
N LYS A 75 -25.13 -35.35 -18.03
CA LYS A 75 -25.98 -34.75 -16.99
C LYS A 75 -26.78 -33.61 -17.60
N ASP A 76 -27.85 -33.22 -16.93
CA ASP A 76 -28.82 -32.22 -17.42
C ASP A 76 -28.20 -30.90 -17.91
N PHE A 77 -27.03 -30.51 -17.38
CA PHE A 77 -26.38 -29.23 -17.68
C PHE A 77 -24.89 -29.34 -18.05
N TYR A 78 -24.32 -30.55 -18.08
CA TYR A 78 -22.88 -30.74 -18.32
C TYR A 78 -22.55 -32.21 -18.61
N PHE A 79 -21.33 -32.44 -19.10
CA PHE A 79 -20.79 -33.78 -19.31
C PHE A 79 -19.62 -34.03 -18.35
N LYS A 80 -19.54 -35.25 -17.80
CA LYS A 80 -18.36 -35.74 -17.07
C LYS A 80 -17.54 -36.65 -17.95
N TYR A 81 -16.24 -36.46 -17.95
CA TYR A 81 -15.28 -37.34 -18.61
C TYR A 81 -14.35 -37.92 -17.54
N VAL A 82 -14.25 -39.24 -17.48
CA VAL A 82 -13.40 -39.98 -16.53
C VAL A 82 -12.23 -40.59 -17.29
N PHE A 83 -11.02 -40.22 -16.89
CA PHE A 83 -9.78 -40.67 -17.50
C PHE A 83 -9.03 -41.60 -16.56
N SER A 84 -8.50 -42.70 -17.10
CA SER A 84 -7.49 -43.54 -16.46
C SER A 84 -6.13 -43.16 -16.98
N ILE A 85 -5.19 -43.00 -16.04
CA ILE A 85 -3.84 -42.50 -16.26
C ILE A 85 -2.84 -43.50 -15.68
N ASP A 86 -2.00 -44.02 -16.57
CA ASP A 86 -0.85 -44.84 -16.20
C ASP A 86 0.44 -44.11 -16.52
N ASP A 87 0.59 -42.92 -15.94
CA ASP A 87 1.75 -42.05 -16.10
C ASP A 87 2.39 -41.80 -14.73
N ASN A 88 3.68 -42.12 -14.61
CA ASN A 88 4.39 -41.98 -13.33
C ASN A 88 4.58 -40.52 -12.93
N THR A 89 4.80 -39.62 -13.89
CA THR A 89 4.92 -38.19 -13.62
C THR A 89 3.61 -37.63 -13.07
N TYR A 90 2.46 -38.00 -13.64
CA TYR A 90 1.15 -37.66 -13.10
C TYR A 90 0.97 -38.19 -11.67
N LYS A 91 1.26 -39.47 -11.42
CA LYS A 91 1.16 -40.10 -10.09
C LYS A 91 1.97 -39.33 -9.04
N GLU A 92 3.22 -39.02 -9.34
CA GLU A 92 4.12 -38.28 -8.45
C GLU A 92 3.60 -36.86 -8.16
N ASN A 93 3.04 -36.18 -9.17
CA ASN A 93 2.47 -34.83 -9.01
C ASN A 93 1.18 -34.85 -8.17
N VAL A 94 0.31 -35.86 -8.35
CA VAL A 94 -0.89 -36.07 -7.51
C VAL A 94 -0.50 -36.35 -6.06
N GLU A 95 0.47 -37.25 -5.82
CA GLU A 95 0.96 -37.56 -4.48
C GLU A 95 1.54 -36.32 -3.78
N ARG A 96 2.34 -35.55 -4.51
CA ARG A 96 2.94 -34.31 -4.00
C ARG A 96 1.85 -33.31 -3.62
N ILE A 97 0.92 -33.00 -4.53
CA ILE A 97 -0.09 -31.98 -4.26
C ILE A 97 -1.04 -32.41 -3.13
N PHE A 98 -1.36 -33.70 -3.02
CA PHE A 98 -2.17 -34.22 -1.90
C PHE A 98 -1.45 -34.04 -0.57
N ARG A 99 -0.18 -34.46 -0.49
CA ARG A 99 0.62 -34.28 0.72
C ARG A 99 0.74 -32.80 1.10
N ASP A 100 1.06 -31.94 0.15
CA ASP A 100 1.30 -30.52 0.41
C ASP A 100 -0.01 -29.80 0.79
N TYR A 101 -1.13 -30.12 0.13
CA TYR A 101 -2.43 -29.57 0.48
C TYR A 101 -2.96 -30.10 1.82
N SER A 102 -2.77 -31.39 2.11
CA SER A 102 -3.10 -31.94 3.44
C SER A 102 -2.28 -31.27 4.55
N LYS A 103 -0.97 -31.03 4.33
CA LYS A 103 -0.15 -30.24 5.27
C LYS A 103 -0.71 -28.83 5.42
N TYR A 104 -1.07 -28.16 4.33
CA TYR A 104 -1.69 -26.82 4.37
C TYR A 104 -2.97 -26.80 5.21
N ILE A 105 -3.89 -27.74 4.99
CA ILE A 105 -5.16 -27.82 5.72
C ILE A 105 -4.90 -28.12 7.19
N MET A 106 -4.04 -29.09 7.49
CA MET A 106 -3.67 -29.43 8.86
C MET A 106 -3.14 -28.21 9.61
N LEU A 107 -2.17 -27.50 9.04
CA LEU A 107 -1.60 -26.30 9.66
C LEU A 107 -2.64 -25.18 9.81
N LYS A 108 -3.55 -25.01 8.85
CA LYS A 108 -4.54 -23.94 8.90
C LYS A 108 -5.68 -24.23 9.88
N THR A 109 -6.00 -25.50 10.10
CA THR A 109 -7.10 -25.92 10.98
C THR A 109 -6.62 -26.14 12.41
N PHE A 110 -5.41 -26.67 12.59
CA PHE A 110 -4.91 -27.14 13.89
C PHE A 110 -3.59 -26.51 14.31
N GLY A 111 -2.93 -25.74 13.45
CA GLY A 111 -1.67 -25.08 13.79
C GLY A 111 -1.89 -23.91 14.74
N ASP A 112 -0.90 -23.65 15.57
CA ASP A 112 -0.88 -22.48 16.46
C ASP A 112 -0.76 -21.17 15.66
N GLU A 113 -1.08 -20.02 16.29
CA GLU A 113 -1.30 -18.71 15.62
C GLU A 113 -0.34 -18.41 14.46
N ASN A 114 0.97 -18.61 14.69
CA ASN A 114 2.02 -18.31 13.72
C ASN A 114 2.69 -19.55 13.09
N GLU A 115 2.34 -20.76 13.53
CA GLU A 115 2.93 -22.01 13.02
C GLU A 115 2.66 -22.17 11.53
N PHE A 116 1.42 -21.89 11.10
CA PHE A 116 1.04 -21.92 9.69
C PHE A 116 1.96 -21.00 8.85
N SER A 117 2.14 -19.74 9.25
CA SER A 117 2.95 -18.77 8.50
C SER A 117 4.43 -19.17 8.48
N LYS A 118 4.95 -19.67 9.61
CA LYS A 118 6.33 -20.16 9.71
C LYS A 118 6.59 -21.33 8.78
N GLU A 119 5.75 -22.36 8.85
CA GLU A 119 5.90 -23.59 8.06
C GLU A 119 5.63 -23.36 6.58
N MET A 120 4.66 -22.52 6.25
CA MET A 120 4.28 -22.29 4.87
C MET A 120 5.26 -21.36 4.17
N VAL A 121 5.69 -20.27 4.82
CA VAL A 121 6.40 -19.19 4.11
C VAL A 121 7.71 -18.74 4.79
N GLY A 122 8.17 -19.45 5.82
CA GLY A 122 9.39 -19.09 6.55
C GLY A 122 9.23 -17.80 7.36
N TYR A 123 8.00 -17.45 7.74
CA TYR A 123 7.76 -16.26 8.55
C TYR A 123 8.44 -16.39 9.92
N PRO A 124 9.18 -15.36 10.39
CA PRO A 124 9.92 -15.40 11.66
C PRO A 124 8.97 -15.19 12.84
N ALA A 125 8.17 -16.20 13.16
CA ALA A 125 7.13 -16.18 14.18
C ALA A 125 7.63 -15.76 15.57
N GLU A 126 8.87 -16.10 15.91
CA GLU A 126 9.51 -15.74 17.17
C GLU A 126 9.74 -14.23 17.32
N MET A 127 9.90 -13.49 16.21
CA MET A 127 10.11 -12.05 16.23
C MET A 127 8.81 -11.27 16.53
N ASP A 128 7.63 -11.91 16.43
CA ASP A 128 6.34 -11.29 16.76
C ASP A 128 6.21 -10.93 18.25
N TYR A 129 7.08 -11.46 19.11
CA TYR A 129 7.06 -11.17 20.55
C TYR A 129 8.01 -10.04 20.95
N GLU A 130 8.76 -9.49 20.00
CA GLU A 130 9.67 -8.37 20.26
C GLU A 130 8.99 -7.04 19.94
N PHE A 131 8.79 -6.21 20.97
CA PHE A 131 8.21 -4.87 20.84
C PHE A 131 9.15 -3.82 21.44
N TYR A 132 9.00 -2.57 21.00
CA TYR A 132 9.54 -1.43 21.74
C TYR A 132 8.58 -1.08 22.87
N ASP A 133 9.12 -0.69 24.02
CA ASP A 133 8.30 -0.23 25.14
C ASP A 133 7.69 1.16 24.86
N TYR A 134 8.42 2.00 24.12
CA TYR A 134 8.02 3.37 23.80
C TYR A 134 8.22 3.71 22.33
N TYR A 135 7.29 4.47 21.76
CA TYR A 135 7.40 4.95 20.38
C TYR A 135 8.62 5.86 20.15
N SER A 136 9.06 6.60 21.18
CA SER A 136 10.28 7.41 21.12
C SER A 136 11.54 6.56 20.91
N GLU A 137 11.61 5.38 21.54
CA GLU A 137 12.71 4.43 21.36
C GLU A 137 12.67 3.80 19.97
N GLN A 138 11.48 3.37 19.52
CA GLN A 138 11.24 2.87 18.17
C GLN A 138 11.71 3.88 17.11
N LYS A 139 11.27 5.14 17.25
CA LYS A 139 11.63 6.23 16.35
C LYS A 139 13.12 6.54 16.35
N LYS A 140 13.75 6.54 17.54
CA LYS A 140 15.21 6.70 17.66
C LYS A 140 15.94 5.57 16.93
N ASN A 141 15.55 4.32 17.13
CA ASN A 141 16.18 3.17 16.48
C ASN A 141 16.07 3.25 14.95
N TRP A 142 14.94 3.70 14.43
CA TRP A 142 14.70 3.83 12.99
C TRP A 142 15.47 4.98 12.33
N LEU A 143 15.64 6.12 13.02
CA LEU A 143 16.19 7.34 12.42
C LEU A 143 17.64 7.67 12.83
N SER A 144 18.18 7.12 13.92
CA SER A 144 19.52 7.51 14.40
C SER A 144 20.68 6.97 13.56
N ASN A 145 20.48 5.84 12.88
CA ASN A 145 21.52 5.08 12.18
C ASN A 145 21.36 5.18 10.65
N LEU A 146 21.08 6.38 10.16
CA LEU A 146 20.96 6.67 8.73
C LEU A 146 22.33 6.99 8.11
N ASN A 147 22.41 6.89 6.79
CA ASN A 147 23.63 7.21 6.08
C ASN A 147 23.72 8.73 5.86
N TYR A 148 24.85 9.31 6.22
CA TYR A 148 25.10 10.74 6.11
C TYR A 148 26.00 11.08 4.92
N GLU A 149 26.17 10.14 3.97
CA GLU A 149 26.96 10.29 2.75
C GLU A 149 26.59 11.55 1.94
N ASN A 150 27.57 12.01 1.15
CA ASN A 150 27.41 13.16 0.28
C ASN A 150 26.41 12.85 -0.84
N TYR A 151 25.54 13.81 -1.14
CA TYR A 151 24.67 13.81 -2.31
C TYR A 151 25.29 14.70 -3.38
N SER A 152 24.99 14.44 -4.66
CA SER A 152 25.30 15.39 -5.71
C SER A 152 24.62 16.74 -5.43
N GLU A 153 25.37 17.84 -5.50
CA GLU A 153 24.83 19.20 -5.33
C GLU A 153 23.74 19.48 -6.37
N ASP A 154 23.94 19.08 -7.62
CA ASP A 154 22.97 19.22 -8.71
C ASP A 154 21.62 18.54 -8.38
N ILE A 155 21.67 17.35 -7.78
CA ILE A 155 20.47 16.62 -7.37
C ILE A 155 19.77 17.35 -6.23
N LEU A 156 20.51 17.75 -5.20
CA LEU A 156 19.93 18.52 -4.10
C LEU A 156 19.31 19.82 -4.58
N GLU A 157 19.96 20.54 -5.50
CA GLU A 157 19.46 21.78 -6.10
C GLU A 157 18.19 21.58 -6.91
N SER A 158 18.07 20.45 -7.63
CA SER A 158 16.88 20.12 -8.42
C SER A 158 15.61 19.83 -7.60
N LEU A 159 15.77 19.47 -6.32
CA LEU A 159 14.65 19.04 -5.47
C LEU A 159 13.94 20.19 -4.73
N GLU A 160 12.61 20.23 -4.78
CA GLU A 160 11.81 20.98 -3.81
C GLU A 160 11.71 20.17 -2.50
N ILE A 161 12.09 20.76 -1.36
CA ILE A 161 11.96 20.11 -0.03
C ILE A 161 10.75 20.69 0.69
N ALA A 162 9.84 19.79 1.09
CA ALA A 162 8.62 20.10 1.82
C ALA A 162 8.58 19.40 3.18
N ILE A 163 7.96 20.05 4.17
CA ILE A 163 7.60 19.43 5.46
C ILE A 163 6.08 19.38 5.58
N LYS A 164 5.59 18.25 6.11
CA LYS A 164 4.18 18.06 6.43
C LYS A 164 3.87 18.40 7.87
N LEU A 165 2.96 19.35 8.06
CA LEU A 165 2.29 19.63 9.33
C LEU A 165 0.96 18.88 9.29
N ASP A 166 0.84 17.82 10.08
CA ASP A 166 -0.34 16.94 10.04
C ASP A 166 -1.05 16.79 11.39
N ASN A 167 -0.65 17.58 12.39
CA ASN A 167 -1.21 17.54 13.73
C ASN A 167 -1.03 18.87 14.50
N ASP A 168 -1.81 19.03 15.57
CA ASP A 168 -1.87 20.23 16.40
C ASP A 168 -0.52 20.66 16.98
N LYS A 169 0.35 19.71 17.34
CA LYS A 169 1.68 20.03 17.89
C LYS A 169 2.51 20.74 16.82
N LEU A 170 2.52 20.20 15.61
CA LEU A 170 3.26 20.78 14.48
C LEU A 170 2.68 22.12 14.04
N TYR A 171 1.35 22.26 13.97
CA TYR A 171 0.68 23.52 13.64
C TYR A 171 1.11 24.65 14.58
N LYS A 172 1.03 24.41 15.90
CA LYS A 172 1.40 25.39 16.92
C LYS A 172 2.89 25.67 16.90
N ASN A 173 3.73 24.63 16.82
CA ASN A 173 5.18 24.79 16.80
C ASN A 173 5.65 25.65 15.62
N TYR A 174 5.06 25.46 14.43
CA TYR A 174 5.38 26.28 13.27
C TYR A 174 4.95 27.74 13.47
N LEU A 175 3.73 28.00 13.96
CA LEU A 175 3.22 29.37 14.14
C LEU A 175 4.07 30.25 15.05
N HIS A 176 4.77 29.66 16.02
CA HIS A 176 5.57 30.40 17.01
C HIS A 176 7.06 30.55 16.64
N LYS A 177 7.49 30.07 15.46
CA LYS A 177 8.90 30.07 15.04
C LYS A 177 9.02 30.54 13.60
N ASP A 178 10.17 31.10 13.21
CA ASP A 178 10.51 31.20 11.79
C ASP A 178 10.78 29.81 11.20
N ILE A 179 10.77 29.72 9.87
CA ILE A 179 10.92 28.44 9.16
C ILE A 179 12.25 27.73 9.45
N ASN A 180 13.35 28.47 9.60
CA ASN A 180 14.67 27.87 9.85
C ASN A 180 14.71 27.28 11.26
N ARG A 181 14.23 28.04 12.25
CA ARG A 181 14.18 27.54 13.62
C ARG A 181 13.22 26.37 13.79
N PHE A 182 12.06 26.42 13.13
CA PHE A 182 11.12 25.30 13.10
C PHE A 182 11.77 24.05 12.50
N LYS A 183 12.46 24.19 11.37
CA LYS A 183 13.17 23.11 10.68
C LYS A 183 14.26 22.49 11.56
N GLU A 184 15.10 23.30 12.20
CA GLU A 184 16.13 22.82 13.13
C GLU A 184 15.54 21.94 14.24
N ASP A 185 14.50 22.45 14.92
CA ASP A 185 13.84 21.71 16.00
C ASP A 185 13.16 20.44 15.45
N TYR A 186 12.54 20.50 14.27
CA TYR A 186 11.92 19.33 13.62
C TYR A 186 12.95 18.25 13.31
N ILE A 187 14.07 18.60 12.71
CA ILE A 187 15.16 17.66 12.38
C ILE A 187 15.72 17.04 13.67
N LYS A 188 15.95 17.85 14.70
CA LYS A 188 16.47 17.42 16.00
C LYS A 188 15.52 16.47 16.72
N GLU A 189 14.22 16.77 16.75
CA GLU A 189 13.19 15.87 17.31
C GLU A 189 13.13 14.51 16.58
N ASN A 190 13.67 14.44 15.37
CA ASN A 190 13.68 13.25 14.52
C ASN A 190 15.06 12.58 14.40
N PHE A 191 16.10 13.05 15.11
CA PHE A 191 17.46 12.48 15.08
C PHE A 191 18.16 12.57 13.71
N LEU A 192 17.93 13.66 12.96
CA LEU A 192 18.35 13.82 11.57
C LEU A 192 19.37 14.95 11.33
N GLU A 193 19.96 15.49 12.40
CA GLU A 193 20.74 16.74 12.37
C GLU A 193 21.90 16.74 11.37
N ASN A 194 22.48 15.56 11.11
CA ASN A 194 23.66 15.42 10.25
C ASN A 194 23.32 15.05 8.80
N HIS A 195 22.05 14.84 8.45
CA HIS A 195 21.69 14.30 7.13
C HIS A 195 21.57 15.38 6.06
N MET A 196 22.31 15.15 4.96
CA MET A 196 22.58 16.16 3.91
C MET A 196 21.32 16.69 3.23
N LEU A 197 20.31 15.84 3.02
CA LEU A 197 19.01 16.27 2.49
C LEU A 197 18.38 17.41 3.30
N PHE A 198 18.65 17.47 4.61
CA PHE A 198 18.13 18.50 5.49
C PHE A 198 19.02 19.74 5.57
N LYS A 199 20.12 19.82 4.82
CA LYS A 199 20.85 21.09 4.64
C LYS A 199 20.08 22.05 3.74
N LYS A 200 19.35 21.54 2.75
CA LYS A 200 18.53 22.35 1.84
C LYS A 200 17.40 23.08 2.57
N SER A 201 17.11 24.32 2.17
CA SER A 201 16.01 25.11 2.73
C SER A 201 14.65 24.47 2.43
N ILE A 202 13.70 24.65 3.35
CA ILE A 202 12.31 24.26 3.11
C ILE A 202 11.69 25.34 2.25
N SER A 203 11.05 24.93 1.16
CA SER A 203 10.38 25.84 0.20
C SER A 203 8.87 25.66 0.18
N ARG A 204 8.36 24.58 0.82
CA ARG A 204 6.94 24.26 0.84
C ARG A 204 6.49 23.67 2.17
N ILE A 205 5.28 24.01 2.58
CA ILE A 205 4.61 23.40 3.73
C ILE A 205 3.33 22.69 3.27
N TYR A 206 3.20 21.42 3.68
CA TYR A 206 1.97 20.66 3.57
C TYR A 206 1.18 20.88 4.86
N ILE A 207 -0.08 21.31 4.77
CA ILE A 207 -0.94 21.60 5.92
C ILE A 207 -2.17 20.69 5.88
N GLY A 208 -2.41 19.96 6.96
CA GLY A 208 -3.56 19.08 7.10
C GLY A 208 -3.16 17.62 7.17
N ASN A 209 -4.16 16.75 7.26
CA ASN A 209 -3.95 15.33 7.48
C ASN A 209 -4.73 14.52 6.44
N GLU A 210 -4.02 13.72 5.65
CA GLU A 210 -4.60 12.86 4.61
C GLU A 210 -5.36 11.66 5.19
N PHE A 211 -5.12 11.33 6.46
CA PHE A 211 -5.54 10.07 7.08
C PHE A 211 -6.63 10.23 8.15
N CYS A 212 -6.85 11.44 8.67
CA CYS A 212 -7.85 11.69 9.71
C CYS A 212 -8.41 13.11 9.67
N HIS A 213 -9.73 13.23 9.50
CA HIS A 213 -10.44 14.51 9.46
C HIS A 213 -10.34 15.30 10.78
N ASN A 214 -10.22 14.62 11.92
CA ASN A 214 -10.13 15.27 13.23
C ASN A 214 -8.75 15.91 13.51
N LEU A 215 -7.77 15.66 12.64
CA LEU A 215 -6.44 16.29 12.70
C LEU A 215 -6.28 17.41 11.67
N PHE A 216 -7.27 17.63 10.81
CA PHE A 216 -7.30 18.81 9.96
C PHE A 216 -7.50 20.05 10.85
N PRO A 217 -6.73 21.13 10.65
CA PRO A 217 -6.81 22.32 11.50
C PRO A 217 -8.17 23.00 11.38
N GLN A 218 -8.64 23.58 12.48
CA GLN A 218 -9.79 24.49 12.44
C GLN A 218 -9.49 25.68 11.53
N THR A 219 -10.52 26.25 10.89
CA THR A 219 -10.38 27.29 9.86
C THR A 219 -9.52 28.48 10.30
N GLU A 220 -9.68 28.98 11.52
CA GLU A 220 -8.86 30.09 12.02
C GLU A 220 -7.37 29.74 12.08
N LEU A 221 -7.06 28.56 12.64
CA LEU A 221 -5.69 28.06 12.73
C LEU A 221 -5.10 27.81 11.33
N LEU A 222 -5.88 27.25 10.42
CA LEU A 222 -5.51 27.07 9.01
C LEU A 222 -5.14 28.40 8.36
N MET A 223 -6.01 29.41 8.47
CA MET A 223 -5.78 30.71 7.86
C MET A 223 -4.56 31.42 8.46
N ASN A 224 -4.29 31.24 9.75
CA ASN A 224 -3.07 31.77 10.37
C ASN A 224 -1.81 31.10 9.80
N MET A 225 -1.83 29.78 9.60
CA MET A 225 -0.72 29.07 8.97
C MET A 225 -0.52 29.47 7.51
N ILE A 226 -1.61 29.64 6.74
CA ILE A 226 -1.56 30.10 5.34
C ILE A 226 -0.91 31.48 5.25
N LYS A 227 -1.37 32.43 6.06
CA LYS A 227 -0.79 33.79 6.11
C LYS A 227 0.68 33.77 6.53
N LYS A 228 1.04 32.91 7.48
CA LYS A 228 2.44 32.75 7.90
C LYS A 228 3.30 32.18 6.77
N CYS A 229 2.84 31.15 6.07
CA CYS A 229 3.57 30.60 4.92
C CYS A 229 3.79 31.67 3.85
N ALA A 230 2.78 32.49 3.57
CA ALA A 230 2.93 33.61 2.63
C ALA A 230 3.99 34.62 3.09
N ASN A 231 3.99 34.99 4.38
CA ASN A 231 5.00 35.90 4.96
C ASN A 231 6.42 35.29 4.94
N ASP A 232 6.52 33.97 5.12
CA ASP A 232 7.78 33.22 5.06
C ASP A 232 8.22 32.91 3.61
N ASN A 233 7.46 33.36 2.59
CA ASN A 233 7.65 33.05 1.17
C ASN A 233 7.69 31.54 0.86
N LEU A 234 6.83 30.77 1.52
CA LEU A 234 6.70 29.33 1.35
C LEU A 234 5.51 28.99 0.45
N ASN A 235 5.71 28.02 -0.44
CA ASN A 235 4.61 27.41 -1.16
C ASN A 235 3.72 26.61 -0.21
N ILE A 236 2.43 26.49 -0.54
CA ILE A 236 1.44 25.84 0.32
C ILE A 236 0.79 24.68 -0.43
N THR A 237 0.72 23.54 0.25
CA THR A 237 -0.10 22.39 -0.16
C THR A 237 -1.11 22.06 0.94
N LEU A 238 -2.40 22.02 0.65
CA LEU A 238 -3.43 21.59 1.61
C LEU A 238 -3.77 20.11 1.42
N CYS A 239 -3.74 19.38 2.52
CA CYS A 239 -3.97 17.93 2.56
C CYS A 239 -5.33 17.62 3.14
N PHE A 240 -6.30 17.33 2.28
CA PHE A 240 -7.60 16.80 2.71
C PHE A 240 -7.54 15.27 2.79
N THR A 241 -8.31 14.72 3.71
CA THR A 241 -8.52 13.27 3.81
C THR A 241 -9.66 12.81 2.87
N TYR A 242 -10.02 11.54 2.92
CA TYR A 242 -11.21 11.01 2.26
C TYR A 242 -12.47 11.78 2.70
N MET A 243 -13.45 11.93 1.82
CA MET A 243 -14.63 12.74 2.12
C MET A 243 -15.72 11.89 2.81
N ARG A 244 -16.46 12.52 3.72
CA ARG A 244 -17.64 11.92 4.35
C ARG A 244 -18.83 12.83 4.13
N ASP A 245 -20.00 12.26 3.87
CA ASP A 245 -21.20 13.02 3.54
C ASP A 245 -21.51 14.12 4.56
N ASN A 246 -21.37 13.80 5.85
CA ASN A 246 -21.61 14.73 6.95
C ASN A 246 -20.54 15.82 7.13
N ARG A 247 -19.47 15.80 6.33
CA ARG A 247 -18.37 16.78 6.34
C ARG A 247 -18.29 17.60 5.05
N ILE A 248 -19.06 17.24 4.01
CA ILE A 248 -19.01 17.92 2.70
C ILE A 248 -19.17 19.44 2.84
N GLU A 249 -20.16 19.88 3.62
CA GLU A 249 -20.46 21.31 3.77
C GLU A 249 -19.37 22.06 4.55
N GLU A 250 -18.81 21.42 5.58
CA GLU A 250 -17.65 21.96 6.31
C GLU A 250 -16.44 22.12 5.38
N THR A 251 -16.15 21.09 4.58
CA THR A 251 -15.06 21.12 3.59
C THR A 251 -15.26 22.21 2.55
N LYS A 252 -16.48 22.37 2.01
CA LYS A 252 -16.82 23.47 1.09
C LYS A 252 -16.56 24.84 1.70
N ASN A 253 -16.99 25.06 2.94
CA ASN A 253 -16.79 26.34 3.63
C ASN A 253 -15.30 26.65 3.84
N ILE A 254 -14.50 25.64 4.19
CA ILE A 254 -13.04 25.78 4.31
C ILE A 254 -12.44 26.15 2.95
N ILE A 255 -12.76 25.40 1.89
CA ILE A 255 -12.29 25.66 0.53
C ILE A 255 -12.64 27.07 0.08
N GLY A 256 -13.90 27.51 0.28
CA GLY A 256 -14.34 28.86 -0.05
C GLY A 256 -13.55 29.94 0.70
N THR A 257 -13.34 29.75 2.01
CA THR A 257 -12.57 30.71 2.83
C THR A 257 -11.12 30.84 2.32
N VAL A 258 -10.48 29.72 2.00
CA VAL A 258 -9.12 29.70 1.46
C VAL A 258 -9.08 30.34 0.08
N TYR A 259 -10.05 30.03 -0.78
CA TYR A 259 -10.14 30.56 -2.13
C TYR A 259 -10.32 32.09 -2.15
N ASP A 260 -11.20 32.62 -1.31
CA ASP A 260 -11.39 34.07 -1.13
C ASP A 260 -10.11 34.77 -0.69
N TRP A 261 -9.31 34.10 0.14
CA TRP A 261 -8.00 34.61 0.53
C TRP A 261 -7.01 34.58 -0.64
N CYS A 262 -6.97 33.50 -1.42
CA CYS A 262 -6.14 33.39 -2.62
C CYS A 262 -6.43 34.48 -3.65
N ILE A 263 -7.72 34.80 -3.88
CA ILE A 263 -8.12 35.91 -4.76
C ILE A 263 -7.51 37.23 -4.27
N LYS A 264 -7.62 37.51 -2.97
CA LYS A 264 -7.14 38.76 -2.37
C LYS A 264 -5.62 38.85 -2.33
N SER A 265 -4.93 37.74 -2.08
CA SER A 265 -3.46 37.71 -1.98
C SER A 265 -2.77 37.55 -3.33
N GLY A 266 -3.49 37.07 -4.36
CA GLY A 266 -2.91 36.67 -5.63
C GLY A 266 -2.13 35.35 -5.58
N MET A 267 -2.13 34.66 -4.43
CA MET A 267 -1.31 33.47 -4.21
C MET A 267 -2.06 32.19 -4.57
N LYS A 268 -1.41 31.32 -5.34
CA LYS A 268 -1.94 29.98 -5.66
C LYS A 268 -1.61 28.98 -4.56
N ILE A 269 -2.53 28.05 -4.33
CA ILE A 269 -2.36 26.97 -3.35
C ILE A 269 -2.57 25.62 -4.04
N GLU A 270 -1.72 24.65 -3.74
CA GLU A 270 -1.89 23.29 -4.23
C GLU A 270 -2.83 22.51 -3.27
N ILE A 271 -3.74 21.71 -3.81
CA ILE A 271 -4.66 20.88 -3.04
C ILE A 271 -4.41 19.42 -3.37
N VAL A 272 -4.02 18.64 -2.35
CA VAL A 272 -3.95 17.18 -2.46
C VAL A 272 -5.35 16.60 -2.28
N ILE A 273 -5.83 15.91 -3.30
CA ILE A 273 -7.14 15.22 -3.27
C ILE A 273 -6.96 13.75 -2.92
N ASN A 274 -7.69 13.31 -1.89
CA ASN A 274 -7.75 11.90 -1.47
C ASN A 274 -9.14 11.28 -1.64
N ASP A 275 -10.04 12.02 -2.29
CA ASP A 275 -11.39 11.59 -2.65
C ASP A 275 -11.79 12.24 -3.98
N TRP A 276 -12.42 11.48 -4.88
CA TRP A 276 -12.85 11.98 -6.18
C TRP A 276 -13.92 13.08 -6.08
N GLY A 277 -14.72 13.08 -5.01
CA GLY A 277 -15.69 14.14 -4.77
C GLY A 277 -15.07 15.53 -4.62
N MET A 278 -13.78 15.62 -4.28
CA MET A 278 -13.05 16.90 -4.22
C MET A 278 -12.94 17.59 -5.58
N ILE A 279 -12.91 16.84 -6.69
CA ILE A 279 -12.89 17.41 -8.05
C ILE A 279 -14.11 18.33 -8.23
N LYS A 280 -15.29 17.86 -7.80
CA LYS A 280 -16.53 18.64 -7.90
C LYS A 280 -16.53 19.88 -7.01
N LEU A 281 -15.88 19.83 -5.84
CA LEU A 281 -15.80 20.98 -4.93
C LEU A 281 -14.85 22.08 -5.42
N LEU A 282 -13.92 21.74 -6.32
CA LEU A 282 -12.82 22.58 -6.78
C LEU A 282 -12.93 22.99 -8.26
N GLU A 283 -13.93 22.50 -9.00
CA GLU A 283 -14.04 22.64 -10.47
C GLU A 283 -14.01 24.10 -10.96
N ASP A 284 -14.57 25.02 -10.17
CA ASP A 284 -14.71 26.45 -10.44
C ASP A 284 -13.59 27.31 -9.83
N LYS A 285 -12.57 26.68 -9.21
CA LYS A 285 -11.51 27.35 -8.43
C LYS A 285 -10.10 27.13 -8.99
N THR A 286 -10.01 26.65 -10.23
CA THR A 286 -8.76 26.20 -10.88
C THR A 286 -7.82 27.35 -11.28
N ASP A 287 -8.26 28.58 -11.15
CA ASP A 287 -7.45 29.79 -11.33
C ASP A 287 -6.45 30.01 -10.18
N TYR A 288 -6.83 29.63 -8.95
CA TYR A 288 -5.98 29.73 -7.75
C TYR A 288 -5.60 28.39 -7.13
N PHE A 289 -6.32 27.31 -7.43
CA PHE A 289 -5.98 25.97 -6.96
C PHE A 289 -5.40 25.08 -8.05
N THR A 290 -4.24 24.49 -7.76
CA THR A 290 -3.68 23.36 -8.52
C THR A 290 -3.97 22.05 -7.80
N LEU A 291 -4.18 20.97 -8.54
CA LEU A 291 -4.58 19.69 -7.94
C LEU A 291 -3.46 18.65 -8.00
N SER A 292 -3.26 17.97 -6.87
CA SER A 292 -2.36 16.82 -6.73
C SER A 292 -3.14 15.55 -6.37
N LEU A 293 -2.85 14.42 -7.02
CA LEU A 293 -3.41 13.12 -6.64
C LEU A 293 -2.74 12.63 -5.36
N GLY A 294 -3.49 12.52 -4.27
CA GLY A 294 -2.99 12.08 -2.98
C GLY A 294 -2.74 10.58 -2.86
N VAL A 295 -2.04 10.20 -1.78
CA VAL A 295 -1.56 8.82 -1.56
C VAL A 295 -2.69 7.80 -1.39
N LEU A 296 -3.89 8.23 -0.96
CA LEU A 296 -5.04 7.35 -0.82
C LEU A 296 -5.68 6.96 -2.15
N LEU A 297 -5.53 7.81 -3.17
CA LEU A 297 -5.98 7.54 -4.55
C LEU A 297 -4.88 6.92 -5.40
N ASN A 298 -3.60 7.21 -5.09
CA ASN A 298 -2.44 6.55 -5.71
C ASN A 298 -2.21 5.14 -5.14
N LYS A 299 -3.15 4.23 -5.41
CA LYS A 299 -3.16 2.89 -4.82
C LYS A 299 -1.99 2.04 -5.33
N ARG A 300 -1.33 1.38 -4.38
CA ARG A 300 -0.25 0.40 -4.62
C ARG A 300 -0.35 -0.73 -3.60
N LYS A 301 0.20 -1.89 -3.93
CA LYS A 301 0.34 -3.01 -3.00
C LYS A 301 1.52 -2.72 -2.07
N LYS A 302 1.23 -2.27 -0.86
CA LYS A 302 2.23 -1.81 0.11
C LYS A 302 2.00 -2.50 1.44
N ASP A 303 2.94 -3.35 1.85
CA ASP A 303 2.93 -4.00 3.16
C ASP A 303 4.32 -4.58 3.44
N PRO A 304 4.94 -4.34 4.60
CA PRO A 304 6.27 -4.87 4.89
C PRO A 304 6.29 -6.40 4.94
N ARG A 305 5.13 -7.05 5.12
CA ARG A 305 5.00 -8.51 5.13
C ARG A 305 5.00 -9.14 3.73
N TYR A 306 4.97 -8.34 2.66
CA TYR A 306 5.06 -8.89 1.29
C TYR A 306 6.33 -9.69 1.06
N ILE A 307 7.43 -9.33 1.73
CA ILE A 307 8.72 -10.02 1.62
C ILE A 307 8.64 -11.50 2.02
N TYR A 308 7.68 -11.86 2.88
CA TYR A 308 7.46 -13.23 3.31
C TYR A 308 6.52 -14.00 2.37
N LYS A 309 5.94 -13.38 1.34
CA LYS A 309 5.09 -14.12 0.41
C LYS A 309 5.93 -15.02 -0.50
N LYS A 310 5.43 -16.23 -0.74
CA LYS A 310 6.01 -17.15 -1.74
C LYS A 310 6.13 -16.47 -3.09
N GLY A 311 7.32 -16.59 -3.70
CA GLY A 311 7.61 -15.99 -4.99
C GLY A 311 7.77 -14.47 -4.99
N TYR A 312 7.85 -13.79 -3.83
CA TYR A 312 8.03 -12.33 -3.77
C TYR A 312 9.23 -11.88 -4.60
N GLU A 313 10.43 -12.43 -4.37
CA GLU A 313 11.64 -12.04 -5.10
C GLU A 313 11.53 -12.24 -6.62
N LYS A 314 10.80 -13.28 -7.07
CA LYS A 314 10.59 -13.56 -8.50
C LYS A 314 9.58 -12.59 -9.16
N ASN A 315 8.67 -12.01 -8.38
CA ASN A 315 7.51 -11.26 -8.89
C ASN A 315 7.45 -9.80 -8.43
N LYS A 316 8.38 -9.33 -7.59
CA LYS A 316 8.35 -7.98 -7.02
C LYS A 316 8.33 -6.89 -8.09
N ASP A 317 8.97 -7.12 -9.24
CA ASP A 317 9.01 -6.16 -10.34
C ASP A 317 7.62 -5.93 -10.96
N MET A 318 6.72 -6.93 -10.89
CA MET A 318 5.31 -6.78 -11.30
C MET A 318 4.52 -5.81 -10.40
N MET A 319 5.07 -5.43 -9.24
CA MET A 319 4.47 -4.46 -8.33
C MET A 319 4.94 -3.03 -8.61
N SER A 320 5.93 -2.85 -9.49
CA SER A 320 6.49 -1.53 -9.81
C SER A 320 5.48 -0.59 -10.46
N GLU A 321 4.58 -1.12 -11.29
CA GLU A 321 3.54 -0.39 -12.00
C GLU A 321 2.24 -0.27 -11.19
N ASN A 322 1.50 0.80 -11.45
CA ASN A 322 0.11 0.93 -11.03
C ASN A 322 -0.71 1.73 -12.06
N ASN A 323 -1.90 2.19 -11.67
CA ASN A 323 -2.78 2.93 -12.56
C ASN A 323 -2.12 4.18 -13.19
N LEU A 324 -1.16 4.84 -12.54
CA LEU A 324 -0.48 6.01 -13.10
C LEU A 324 0.37 5.67 -14.34
N ASN A 325 0.71 4.41 -14.55
CA ASN A 325 1.42 3.92 -15.73
C ASN A 325 0.45 3.58 -16.88
N SER A 326 -0.86 3.64 -16.65
CA SER A 326 -1.88 3.44 -17.69
C SER A 326 -2.25 4.75 -18.38
N LYS A 327 -2.24 4.73 -19.72
CA LYS A 327 -2.65 5.88 -20.53
C LYS A 327 -4.08 6.35 -20.20
N ILE A 328 -5.02 5.41 -20.03
CA ILE A 328 -6.44 5.73 -19.75
C ILE A 328 -6.55 6.54 -18.45
N PHE A 329 -5.81 6.14 -17.41
CA PHE A 329 -5.86 6.84 -16.13
C PHE A 329 -5.11 8.17 -16.19
N SER A 330 -3.96 8.24 -16.87
CA SER A 330 -3.24 9.50 -17.08
C SER A 330 -4.10 10.53 -17.85
N ASP A 331 -4.81 10.11 -18.90
CA ASP A 331 -5.73 10.97 -19.65
C ASP A 331 -6.86 11.49 -18.74
N PHE A 332 -7.47 10.62 -17.93
CA PHE A 332 -8.48 11.03 -16.94
C PHE A 332 -7.95 12.08 -15.95
N LEU A 333 -6.72 11.92 -15.43
CA LEU A 333 -6.12 12.89 -14.52
C LEU A 333 -5.90 14.25 -15.21
N LYS A 334 -5.44 14.24 -16.47
CA LYS A 334 -5.24 15.44 -17.29
C LYS A 334 -6.56 16.17 -17.56
N GLU A 335 -7.62 15.44 -17.92
CA GLU A 335 -8.97 15.99 -18.13
C GLU A 335 -9.50 16.69 -16.88
N ASN A 336 -9.14 16.19 -15.69
CA ASN A 336 -9.52 16.77 -14.39
C ASN A 336 -8.49 17.77 -13.84
N LYS A 337 -7.52 18.21 -14.64
CA LYS A 337 -6.47 19.18 -14.26
C LYS A 337 -5.67 18.77 -13.02
N ILE A 338 -5.42 17.47 -12.86
CA ILE A 338 -4.57 16.92 -11.80
C ILE A 338 -3.16 16.78 -12.37
N GLU A 339 -2.27 17.67 -11.93
CA GLU A 339 -0.96 17.90 -12.57
C GLU A 339 0.20 17.22 -11.85
N ARG A 340 0.00 16.82 -10.59
CA ARG A 340 1.03 16.23 -9.73
C ARG A 340 0.52 15.00 -9.00
N TYR A 341 1.39 14.01 -8.79
CA TYR A 341 1.02 12.75 -8.13
C TYR A 341 1.90 12.48 -6.92
N GLU A 342 1.28 12.16 -5.79
CA GLU A 342 1.95 11.82 -4.53
C GLU A 342 2.31 10.33 -4.49
N TYR A 343 3.61 10.03 -4.50
CA TYR A 343 4.20 8.72 -4.34
C TYR A 343 4.66 8.52 -2.89
N GLU A 344 4.81 7.27 -2.47
CA GLU A 344 5.45 6.92 -1.20
C GLU A 344 6.54 5.90 -1.48
N ASN A 345 7.69 6.04 -0.82
CA ASN A 345 8.75 5.02 -0.89
C ASN A 345 8.29 3.75 -0.16
N CYS A 346 8.35 2.58 -0.80
CA CYS A 346 7.83 1.35 -0.20
C CYS A 346 8.48 0.06 -0.74
N GLY A 347 9.57 -0.40 -0.11
CA GLY A 347 10.11 -1.77 -0.09
C GLY A 347 10.55 -2.40 -1.43
N TYR A 348 10.21 -1.79 -2.55
CA TYR A 348 10.50 -2.23 -3.91
C TYR A 348 10.60 -1.00 -4.83
N GLU A 349 11.16 -1.21 -6.02
CA GLU A 349 11.31 -0.15 -7.01
C GLU A 349 9.97 0.20 -7.67
N ILE A 350 9.66 1.49 -7.74
CA ILE A 350 8.41 2.00 -8.32
C ILE A 350 8.69 2.59 -9.70
N LEU A 351 7.83 2.27 -10.68
CA LEU A 351 7.82 2.95 -11.97
C LEU A 351 7.07 4.27 -11.85
N ILE A 352 7.80 5.38 -12.04
CA ILE A 352 7.23 6.73 -12.05
C ILE A 352 6.47 6.92 -13.37
N GLY A 353 5.22 7.40 -13.27
CA GLY A 353 4.39 7.68 -14.44
C GLY A 353 4.79 9.00 -15.10
N GLU A 354 4.11 9.42 -16.17
CA GLU A 354 4.35 10.73 -16.78
C GLU A 354 3.70 11.84 -15.95
N GLY A 355 4.44 12.89 -15.57
CA GLY A 355 3.88 14.07 -14.89
C GLY A 355 4.87 14.76 -13.96
N LYS A 356 4.33 15.48 -12.97
CA LYS A 356 5.10 16.01 -11.84
C LYS A 356 4.89 15.14 -10.61
N HIS A 357 5.91 14.94 -9.79
CA HIS A 357 5.83 13.91 -8.75
C HIS A 357 6.43 14.34 -7.43
N SER A 358 5.69 14.05 -6.37
CA SER A 358 6.14 14.22 -5.00
C SER A 358 6.36 12.85 -4.38
N LEU A 359 7.45 12.68 -3.63
CA LEU A 359 7.75 11.45 -2.94
C LEU A 359 7.71 11.68 -1.43
N GLN A 360 6.73 11.09 -0.77
CA GLN A 360 6.61 11.10 0.69
C GLN A 360 7.53 10.02 1.28
N MET A 361 8.29 10.40 2.31
CA MET A 361 9.17 9.50 3.05
C MET A 361 9.35 9.96 4.50
N PRO A 362 9.76 9.07 5.42
CA PRO A 362 10.10 7.65 5.23
C PRO A 362 8.93 6.69 5.48
N PHE A 363 7.77 7.21 5.84
CA PHE A 363 6.60 6.38 6.07
C PHE A 363 5.76 6.21 4.82
N TYR A 364 5.23 5.02 4.64
CA TYR A 364 4.20 4.73 3.65
C TYR A 364 2.98 4.11 4.30
N VAL A 365 1.79 4.46 3.80
CA VAL A 365 0.54 3.91 4.29
C VAL A 365 0.30 2.51 3.73
N THR A 366 -0.04 1.57 4.62
CA THR A 366 -0.42 0.19 4.27
C THR A 366 -1.94 0.01 4.28
N ASN A 367 -2.63 0.73 5.18
CA ASN A 367 -4.07 0.68 5.31
C ASN A 367 -4.59 1.99 5.94
N THR A 368 -5.75 2.44 5.47
CA THR A 368 -6.51 3.56 6.07
C THR A 368 -7.96 3.14 6.26
N SER A 369 -8.51 3.44 7.42
CA SER A 369 -9.93 3.23 7.76
C SER A 369 -10.66 4.56 7.87
N GLN A 370 -11.98 4.53 7.66
CA GLN A 370 -12.81 5.68 8.01
C GLN A 370 -12.94 5.91 9.52
N TYR A 371 -12.65 4.87 10.30
CA TYR A 371 -12.82 4.83 11.75
C TYR A 371 -11.47 4.68 12.45
N CYS A 372 -11.32 5.40 13.56
CA CYS A 372 -10.08 5.39 14.33
C CYS A 372 -10.03 4.14 15.24
N THR A 373 -9.16 3.19 14.90
CA THR A 373 -8.90 2.00 15.73
C THR A 373 -8.33 2.37 17.09
N LEU A 374 -7.51 3.43 17.16
CA LEU A 374 -6.88 3.87 18.40
C LEU A 374 -7.93 4.45 19.35
N TYR A 375 -8.88 5.23 18.83
CA TYR A 375 -10.02 5.69 19.62
C TYR A 375 -10.82 4.52 20.18
N ALA A 376 -11.15 3.53 19.34
CA ALA A 376 -11.91 2.36 19.77
C ALA A 376 -11.20 1.61 20.91
N MET A 377 -9.90 1.38 20.79
CA MET A 377 -9.10 0.76 21.85
C MET A 377 -9.05 1.62 23.12
N CYS A 378 -8.68 2.90 23.04
CA CYS A 378 -8.57 3.76 24.22
C CYS A 378 -9.92 3.98 24.93
N LYS A 379 -11.03 3.99 24.18
CA LYS A 379 -12.37 4.28 24.73
C LYS A 379 -13.11 3.03 25.19
N ASN A 380 -13.01 1.94 24.42
CA ASN A 380 -13.82 0.73 24.60
C ASN A 380 -13.00 -0.49 25.02
N LEU A 381 -11.66 -0.37 25.09
CA LEU A 381 -10.73 -1.50 25.30
C LEU A 381 -10.88 -2.62 24.25
N ASP A 382 -11.41 -2.25 23.08
CA ASP A 382 -11.62 -3.17 21.97
C ASP A 382 -11.38 -2.43 20.64
N ARG A 383 -10.38 -2.93 19.89
CA ARG A 383 -10.03 -2.42 18.56
C ARG A 383 -11.14 -2.63 17.54
N GLY A 384 -11.96 -3.68 17.69
CA GLY A 384 -13.05 -4.04 16.79
C GLY A 384 -14.26 -3.11 16.93
N SER A 385 -14.47 -2.53 18.11
CA SER A 385 -15.60 -1.65 18.45
C SER A 385 -15.44 -0.23 17.90
N GLN A 386 -15.25 -0.12 16.59
CA GLN A 386 -15.07 1.12 15.85
C GLN A 386 -16.40 1.83 15.59
N LYS A 387 -16.44 3.13 15.88
CA LYS A 387 -17.59 4.01 15.60
C LYS A 387 -17.10 5.38 15.13
N LEU A 388 -18.01 6.15 14.54
CA LEU A 388 -17.72 7.53 14.20
C LEU A 388 -17.47 8.35 15.47
N VAL A 389 -16.35 9.06 15.50
CA VAL A 389 -15.95 9.94 16.60
C VAL A 389 -16.41 11.37 16.31
N ASN A 390 -17.37 11.86 17.09
CA ASN A 390 -17.87 13.24 16.96
C ASN A 390 -17.02 14.25 17.75
N SER A 391 -16.46 13.84 18.90
CA SER A 391 -15.59 14.67 19.72
C SER A 391 -14.29 13.92 19.97
N CYS A 392 -13.30 14.15 19.10
CA CYS A 392 -12.04 13.44 19.14
C CYS A 392 -11.13 13.98 20.26
N PRO A 393 -10.73 13.14 21.24
CA PRO A 393 -9.78 13.54 22.29
C PRO A 393 -8.32 13.54 21.79
N LYS A 394 -8.09 13.18 20.52
CA LYS A 394 -6.77 13.13 19.88
C LYS A 394 -5.76 12.23 20.60
N TYR A 395 -6.18 11.04 21.03
CA TYR A 395 -5.30 10.03 21.64
C TYR A 395 -4.03 9.73 20.82
N CYS A 396 -4.06 9.91 19.50
CA CYS A 396 -2.90 9.75 18.62
C CYS A 396 -1.76 10.76 18.86
N MET A 397 -1.95 11.75 19.73
CA MET A 397 -0.88 12.64 20.20
C MET A 397 -0.01 11.97 21.27
N ASP A 398 -0.59 11.05 22.04
CA ASP A 398 0.07 10.41 23.20
C ASP A 398 0.32 8.91 22.97
N TYR A 399 -0.52 8.27 22.16
CA TYR A 399 -0.52 6.83 21.95
C TYR A 399 -0.38 6.46 20.47
N VAL A 400 0.23 5.30 20.25
CA VAL A 400 0.28 4.61 18.96
C VAL A 400 0.02 3.12 19.18
N PHE A 401 -0.42 2.41 18.15
CA PHE A 401 -0.33 0.96 18.14
C PHE A 401 1.10 0.55 17.80
N ALA A 402 1.75 -0.10 18.76
CA ALA A 402 3.00 -0.80 18.53
C ALA A 402 2.75 -2.06 17.70
N TYR A 403 3.74 -2.41 16.89
CA TYR A 403 3.81 -3.64 16.13
C TYR A 403 5.18 -4.29 16.41
N PRO A 404 5.32 -5.60 16.16
CA PRO A 404 6.60 -6.28 16.31
C PRO A 404 7.75 -5.56 15.58
N LYS A 405 8.94 -5.55 16.19
CA LYS A 405 10.10 -4.76 15.72
C LYS A 405 10.45 -5.03 14.26
N HIS A 406 10.44 -6.30 13.85
CA HIS A 406 10.84 -6.73 12.50
C HIS A 406 9.91 -6.22 11.40
N LEU A 407 8.65 -5.92 11.71
CA LEU A 407 7.70 -5.39 10.71
C LEU A 407 7.96 -3.94 10.35
N LYS A 408 8.69 -3.19 11.19
CA LYS A 408 8.90 -1.74 11.04
C LYS A 408 7.58 -0.96 10.83
N MET A 409 6.56 -1.24 11.67
CA MET A 409 5.22 -0.65 11.55
C MET A 409 4.78 0.14 12.78
N VAL A 410 3.85 1.07 12.56
CA VAL A 410 3.14 1.78 13.62
C VAL A 410 1.71 2.09 13.19
N GLY A 411 0.75 1.92 14.10
CA GLY A 411 -0.63 2.40 13.89
C GLY A 411 -0.83 3.76 14.55
N LYS A 412 -1.21 4.77 13.76
CA LYS A 412 -1.47 6.13 14.26
C LYS A 412 -2.65 6.72 13.50
N CYS A 413 -3.42 7.60 14.14
CA CYS A 413 -4.61 8.20 13.52
C CYS A 413 -5.62 7.10 13.08
N ASN A 414 -6.11 7.14 11.82
CA ASN A 414 -6.97 6.09 11.27
C ASN A 414 -6.20 5.15 10.32
N SER A 415 -4.87 5.06 10.45
CA SER A 415 -4.04 4.37 9.46
C SER A 415 -2.92 3.54 10.09
N LEU A 416 -2.43 2.60 9.29
CA LEU A 416 -1.23 1.82 9.57
C LEU A 416 -0.12 2.26 8.63
N PHE A 417 1.03 2.57 9.20
CA PHE A 417 2.20 3.02 8.47
C PHE A 417 3.32 2.02 8.65
N ALA A 418 4.06 1.80 7.58
CA ALA A 418 5.31 1.09 7.62
C ALA A 418 6.44 2.08 7.31
N PHE A 419 7.62 1.79 7.84
CA PHE A 419 8.80 2.63 7.73
C PHE A 419 9.79 2.05 6.73
N ASP A 420 10.25 2.90 5.82
CA ASP A 420 11.25 2.57 4.81
C ASP A 420 12.35 3.65 4.79
N ASP A 421 13.51 3.27 5.30
CA ASP A 421 14.73 4.08 5.38
C ASP A 421 15.63 3.98 4.15
N THR A 422 15.26 3.24 3.10
CA THR A 422 16.14 3.03 1.94
C THR A 422 16.59 4.35 1.32
N LEU A 423 15.68 5.29 1.07
CA LEU A 423 16.03 6.58 0.45
C LEU A 423 16.74 7.56 1.40
N LEU A 424 16.71 7.28 2.71
CA LEU A 424 17.50 8.01 3.70
C LEU A 424 18.88 7.38 3.92
N LYS A 425 19.16 6.22 3.31
CA LYS A 425 20.42 5.48 3.45
C LYS A 425 21.19 5.34 2.14
N ASP A 426 20.49 5.30 1.02
CA ASP A 426 21.03 5.06 -0.31
C ASP A 426 20.79 6.29 -1.20
N ASN A 427 21.82 7.12 -1.30
CA ASN A 427 21.82 8.31 -2.15
C ASN A 427 21.60 7.94 -3.64
N ASN A 428 22.23 6.87 -4.13
CA ASN A 428 22.09 6.42 -5.51
C ASN A 428 20.62 6.06 -5.83
N MET A 429 19.93 5.43 -4.88
CA MET A 429 18.51 5.10 -5.06
C MET A 429 17.63 6.36 -5.08
N LEU A 430 17.93 7.37 -4.25
CA LEU A 430 17.24 8.66 -4.33
C LEU A 430 17.52 9.35 -5.67
N GLU A 431 18.78 9.46 -6.08
CA GLU A 431 19.19 10.04 -7.37
C GLU A 431 18.51 9.36 -8.55
N LYS A 432 18.38 8.03 -8.49
CA LYS A 432 17.63 7.25 -9.49
C LYS A 432 16.17 7.69 -9.57
N TYR A 433 15.50 7.95 -8.45
CA TYR A 433 14.12 8.45 -8.46
C TYR A 433 14.03 9.90 -8.95
N VAL A 434 14.98 10.76 -8.60
CA VAL A 434 15.05 12.13 -9.12
C VAL A 434 15.20 12.13 -10.64
N ASN A 435 16.12 11.32 -11.17
CA ASN A 435 16.33 11.15 -12.61
C ASN A 435 15.10 10.56 -13.33
N LYS A 436 14.23 9.86 -12.61
CA LYS A 436 12.93 9.35 -13.11
C LYS A 436 11.79 10.37 -12.98
N GLY A 437 12.05 11.61 -12.55
CA GLY A 437 11.08 12.70 -12.52
C GLY A 437 10.52 13.04 -11.15
N ILE A 438 11.04 12.48 -10.05
CA ILE A 438 10.73 12.99 -8.71
C ILE A 438 11.41 14.34 -8.51
N ASP A 439 10.63 15.42 -8.45
CA ASP A 439 11.12 16.79 -8.28
C ASP A 439 10.84 17.37 -6.89
N ARG A 440 10.04 16.67 -6.07
CA ARG A 440 9.71 17.09 -4.70
C ARG A 440 9.84 15.95 -3.70
N ILE A 441 10.51 16.23 -2.59
CA ILE A 441 10.51 15.36 -1.41
C ILE A 441 9.59 15.94 -0.34
N VAL A 442 8.69 15.12 0.18
CA VAL A 442 7.78 15.48 1.27
C VAL A 442 8.17 14.70 2.52
N LEU A 443 8.64 15.44 3.52
CA LEU A 443 9.09 14.87 4.78
C LEU A 443 7.92 14.76 5.75
N ASN A 444 7.67 13.53 6.21
CA ASN A 444 6.73 13.26 7.28
C ASN A 444 7.29 12.19 8.23
N PHE A 445 7.84 12.61 9.36
CA PHE A 445 8.29 11.72 10.43
C PHE A 445 7.23 11.46 11.52
N MET A 446 5.96 11.79 11.19
CA MET A 446 4.68 11.65 11.91
C MET A 446 4.63 12.00 13.39
#